data_AF-A0A6B2GAH7-F1
#
_entry.id   AF-A0A6B2GAH7-F1
#
_cell.length_a   1.000
_cell.length_b   1.000
_cell.length_c   1.000
_cell.angle_alpha   90.00
_cell.angle_beta   90.00
_cell.angle_gamma   90.00
#
_symmetry.space_group_name_H-M   'P 1'
#
loop_
_entity.id
_entity.type
_entity.pdbx_description
1 polymer ?
#
loop_
_entity_poly.entity_id
_entity_poly.type
_entity_poly.pdbx_seq_one_letter_code
_entity_poly.pdbx_strand_id
1 'polypeptide(L)'
;ILLSIVDTPGFGSFLDNTGCIQPIIEYIDTQLSNYYHDEIGPNRRSLADNRIHCCLYFIEPMHRGLKKIDIEFMQAAQNRVNIIPLLAKADAYTNHELTEMKRQIIDDLARNNIK
;
A
#
# COMPACT_ATOMS: atom_id res chain seq x y z
N ILE A 1 -20.22 -7.24 10.27
CA ILE A 1 -19.00 -6.63 9.71
C ILE A 1 -18.33 -7.73 8.89
N LEU A 2 -18.19 -7.53 7.58
CA LEU A 2 -17.48 -8.46 6.71
C LEU A 2 -16.04 -7.96 6.58
N LEU A 3 -15.07 -8.85 6.81
CA LEU A 3 -13.65 -8.56 6.61
C LEU A 3 -13.20 -9.30 5.35
N SER A 4 -12.67 -8.56 4.37
CA SER A 4 -12.05 -9.11 3.18
C SER A 4 -10.56 -8.80 3.22
N ILE A 5 -9.72 -9.78 2.89
CA ILE A 5 -8.27 -9.63 2.82
C ILE A 5 -7.86 -9.99 1.39
N VAL A 6 -7.16 -9.07 0.75
CA VAL A 6 -6.59 -9.26 -0.59
C VAL A 6 -5.08 -9.31 -0.42
N ASP A 7 -4.47 -10.36 -0.95
CA ASP A 7 -3.01 -10.55 -0.91
C ASP A 7 -2.38 -10.24 -2.28
N THR A 8 -1.12 -9.83 -2.29
CA THR A 8 -0.34 -9.49 -3.49
C THR A 8 0.85 -10.43 -3.61
N PRO A 9 0.62 -11.69 -4.02
CA PRO A 9 1.69 -12.69 -4.08
C PRO A 9 2.75 -12.29 -5.11
N GLY A 10 4.03 -12.43 -4.73
CA GLY A 10 5.17 -12.18 -5.62
C GLY A 10 5.59 -10.72 -5.77
N PHE A 11 5.00 -9.78 -5.01
CA PHE A 11 5.46 -8.39 -5.01
C PHE A 11 6.91 -8.28 -4.52
N GLY A 12 7.78 -7.63 -5.31
CA GLY A 12 9.18 -7.38 -4.96
C GLY A 12 10.10 -8.60 -4.98
N SER A 13 9.61 -9.80 -5.32
CA SER A 13 10.39 -11.05 -5.26
C SER A 13 11.17 -11.40 -6.54
N PHE A 14 10.98 -10.64 -7.62
CA PHE A 14 11.62 -10.89 -8.91
C PHE A 14 12.93 -10.10 -9.07
N LEU A 15 13.83 -10.58 -9.93
CA LEU A 15 15.06 -9.87 -10.30
C LEU A 15 14.77 -8.55 -11.01
N ASP A 16 13.73 -8.55 -11.85
CA ASP A 16 13.15 -7.36 -12.46
C ASP A 16 11.75 -7.14 -11.88
N ASN A 17 11.60 -6.08 -11.08
CA ASN A 17 10.33 -5.67 -10.50
C ASN A 17 9.66 -4.55 -11.32
N THR A 18 10.15 -4.27 -12.53
CA THR A 18 9.54 -3.28 -13.43
C THR A 18 8.10 -3.68 -13.70
N GLY A 19 7.15 -2.79 -13.38
CA GLY A 19 5.73 -3.02 -13.60
C GLY A 19 5.02 -3.89 -12.55
N CYS A 20 5.69 -4.38 -11.50
CA CYS A 20 5.01 -5.18 -10.46
C CYS A 20 3.97 -4.39 -9.65
N ILE A 21 4.06 -3.06 -9.66
CA ILE A 21 3.12 -2.13 -9.01
C ILE A 21 1.80 -2.06 -9.80
N GLN A 22 1.88 -2.16 -11.13
CA GLN A 22 0.76 -1.88 -12.04
C GLN A 22 -0.47 -2.76 -11.78
N PRO A 23 -0.36 -4.10 -11.62
CA PRO A 23 -1.53 -4.95 -11.35
C PRO A 23 -2.24 -4.60 -10.05
N ILE A 24 -1.50 -4.15 -9.03
CA ILE A 24 -2.06 -3.79 -7.72
C ILE A 24 -2.86 -2.49 -7.86
N ILE A 25 -2.30 -1.49 -8.54
CA ILE A 25 -2.99 -0.22 -8.80
C ILE A 25 -4.23 -0.42 -9.66
N GLU A 26 -4.13 -1.21 -10.73
CA GLU A 26 -5.27 -1.55 -11.59
C GLU A 26 -6.37 -2.27 -10.83
N TYR A 27 -6.02 -3.16 -9.91
CA TYR A 27 -7.00 -3.84 -9.06
C TYR A 27 -7.75 -2.84 -8.17
N ILE A 28 -7.04 -1.93 -7.51
CA ILE A 28 -7.65 -0.88 -6.68
C ILE A 28 -8.57 0.01 -7.53
N ASP A 29 -8.09 0.48 -8.68
CA ASP A 29 -8.84 1.34 -9.60
C ASP A 29 -10.10 0.62 -10.13
N THR A 30 -10.01 -0.69 -10.39
CA THR A 30 -11.15 -1.50 -10.80
C THR A 30 -12.21 -1.60 -9.71
N GLN A 31 -11.82 -1.84 -8.44
CA GLN A 31 -12.78 -1.89 -7.34
C GLN A 31 -13.47 -0.54 -7.11
N LEU A 32 -12.72 0.57 -7.21
CA LEU A 32 -13.26 1.92 -7.13
C LEU A 32 -14.26 2.20 -8.26
N SER A 33 -13.90 1.85 -9.49
CA SER A 33 -14.73 2.02 -10.68
C SER A 33 -16.02 1.22 -10.57
N ASN A 34 -15.95 -0.06 -10.17
CA ASN A 34 -17.13 -0.91 -10.01
C ASN A 34 -18.13 -0.32 -9.01
N TYR A 35 -17.63 0.14 -7.86
CA TYR A 35 -18.47 0.79 -6.86
C TYR A 35 -19.14 2.06 -7.40
N TYR A 36 -18.40 2.88 -8.14
CA TYR A 36 -18.92 4.11 -8.76
C TYR A 36 -20.03 3.80 -9.78
N HIS A 37 -19.85 2.78 -10.61
CA HIS A 37 -20.87 2.36 -11.58
C HIS A 37 -22.15 1.87 -10.90
N ASP A 38 -22.01 1.06 -9.84
CA ASP A 38 -23.15 0.55 -9.08
C ASP A 38 -23.92 1.69 -8.37
N GLU A 39 -23.21 2.73 -7.89
CA GLU A 39 -23.81 3.87 -7.20
C GLU A 39 -24.67 4.72 -8.16
N ILE A 40 -24.20 4.89 -9.40
CA ILE A 40 -24.89 5.64 -10.45
C ILE A 40 -26.04 4.84 -11.07
N GLY A 41 -25.94 3.51 -11.06
CA GLY A 41 -26.88 2.60 -11.69
C GLY A 41 -28.34 2.73 -11.19
N PRO A 42 -29.31 2.23 -11.99
CA PRO A 42 -30.73 2.33 -11.67
C PRO A 42 -31.17 1.43 -10.50
N ASN A 43 -30.37 0.44 -10.10
CA ASN A 43 -30.74 -0.58 -9.11
C ASN A 43 -29.91 -0.47 -7.82
N ARG A 44 -30.23 0.53 -6.99
CA ARG A 44 -29.45 0.92 -5.80
C ARG A 44 -29.73 0.13 -4.51
N ARG A 45 -30.50 -0.96 -4.56
CA ARG A 45 -31.11 -1.55 -3.34
C ARG A 45 -30.18 -2.46 -2.52
N SER A 46 -28.99 -2.80 -3.00
CA SER A 46 -28.00 -3.55 -2.23
C SER A 46 -26.60 -3.44 -2.86
N LEU A 47 -25.94 -2.29 -2.67
CA LEU A 47 -24.54 -2.11 -3.05
C LEU A 47 -23.60 -2.87 -2.11
N ALA A 48 -22.86 -3.84 -2.63
CA ALA A 48 -21.77 -4.48 -1.91
C ALA A 48 -20.50 -3.61 -2.05
N ASP A 49 -19.96 -3.11 -0.92
CA ASP A 49 -18.72 -2.35 -0.93
C ASP A 49 -17.50 -3.29 -0.98
N ASN A 50 -16.95 -3.45 -2.18
CA ASN A 50 -15.73 -4.25 -2.42
C ASN A 50 -14.47 -3.38 -2.55
N ARG A 51 -14.56 -2.07 -2.25
CA ARG A 51 -13.40 -1.17 -2.35
C ARG A 51 -12.33 -1.55 -1.34
N ILE A 52 -11.07 -1.25 -1.67
CA ILE A 52 -9.96 -1.41 -0.74
C ILE A 52 -9.94 -0.20 0.20
N HIS A 53 -10.30 -0.42 1.46
CA HIS A 53 -10.35 0.65 2.46
C HIS A 53 -8.98 1.05 2.99
N CYS A 54 -8.05 0.10 3.02
CA CYS A 54 -6.71 0.27 3.57
C CYS A 54 -5.73 -0.70 2.89
N CYS A 55 -4.50 -0.22 2.66
CA CYS A 55 -3.37 -1.01 2.19
C CYS A 55 -2.33 -1.09 3.32
N LEU A 56 -2.06 -2.30 3.81
CA LEU A 56 -0.98 -2.54 4.76
C LEU A 56 0.31 -2.76 3.97
N TYR A 57 1.21 -1.79 4.00
CA TYR A 57 2.46 -1.86 3.24
C TYR A 57 3.62 -2.31 4.12
N PHE A 58 4.17 -3.49 3.84
CA PHE A 58 5.27 -4.05 4.61
C PHE A 58 6.61 -3.53 4.09
N ILE A 59 7.25 -2.68 4.89
CA ILE A 59 8.61 -2.19 4.65
C ILE A 59 9.59 -3.25 5.16
N GLU A 60 10.45 -3.72 4.29
CA GLU A 60 11.49 -4.68 4.66
C GLU A 60 12.51 -4.07 5.63
N PRO A 61 13.06 -4.89 6.56
CA PRO A 61 14.02 -4.40 7.52
C PRO A 61 15.36 -4.05 6.83
N MET A 62 15.54 -2.78 6.47
CA MET A 62 16.76 -2.22 5.91
C MET A 62 17.36 -1.19 6.88
N HIS A 63 18.67 -1.01 6.83
CA HIS A 63 19.39 -0.06 7.68
C HIS A 63 19.41 1.36 7.08
N ARG A 64 18.74 1.55 5.93
CA ARG A 64 18.90 2.74 5.08
C ARG A 64 17.56 3.11 4.42
N GLY A 65 16.65 3.69 5.19
CA GLY A 65 15.41 4.31 4.69
C GLY A 65 14.52 3.45 3.79
N LEU A 66 13.64 4.11 3.02
CA LEU A 66 12.76 3.46 2.04
C LEU A 66 13.51 3.08 0.75
N LYS A 67 13.16 1.94 0.15
CA LYS A 67 13.65 1.58 -1.18
C LYS A 67 12.93 2.40 -2.24
N LYS A 68 13.56 2.52 -3.41
CA LYS A 68 12.96 3.22 -4.56
C LYS A 68 11.58 2.65 -4.95
N ILE A 69 11.45 1.32 -4.94
CA ILE A 69 10.18 0.63 -5.23
C ILE A 69 9.09 0.96 -4.19
N ASP A 70 9.45 1.12 -2.91
CA ASP A 70 8.51 1.50 -1.86
C ASP A 70 7.97 2.90 -2.12
N ILE A 71 8.86 3.83 -2.47
CA ILE A 71 8.48 5.21 -2.81
C ILE A 71 7.57 5.24 -4.05
N GLU A 72 7.95 4.54 -5.11
CA GLU A 72 7.16 4.46 -6.36
C GLU A 72 5.76 3.88 -6.10
N PHE A 73 5.67 2.80 -5.32
CA PHE A 73 4.40 2.19 -4.95
C PHE A 73 3.52 3.16 -4.13
N MET A 74 4.09 3.74 -3.07
CA MET A 74 3.35 4.65 -2.20
C MET A 74 2.89 5.90 -2.95
N GLN A 75 3.71 6.44 -3.86
CA GLN A 75 3.33 7.56 -4.70
C GLN A 75 2.18 7.23 -5.64
N ALA A 76 2.16 6.02 -6.22
CA ALA A 76 1.07 5.57 -7.07
C ALA A 76 -0.21 5.29 -6.28
N ALA A 77 -0.11 4.70 -5.09
CA ALA A 77 -1.27 4.25 -4.30
C ALA A 77 -1.89 5.33 -3.39
N GLN A 78 -1.14 6.34 -2.94
CA GLN A 78 -1.58 7.28 -1.89
C GLN A 78 -2.88 8.05 -2.20
N ASN A 79 -3.18 8.28 -3.48
CA ASN A 79 -4.41 8.98 -3.90
C ASN A 79 -5.62 8.05 -4.10
N ARG A 80 -5.43 6.73 -3.95
CA ARG A 80 -6.43 5.70 -4.24
C ARG A 80 -6.86 4.94 -2.99
N VAL A 81 -5.94 4.71 -2.06
CA VAL A 81 -6.16 3.94 -0.84
C VAL A 81 -5.35 4.52 0.31
N ASN A 82 -5.87 4.40 1.54
CA ASN A 82 -5.11 4.74 2.74
C ASN A 82 -3.99 3.74 2.95
N ILE A 83 -2.74 4.20 2.99
CA ILE A 83 -1.57 3.34 3.15
C ILE A 83 -1.14 3.37 4.63
N ILE A 84 -0.97 2.20 5.23
CA ILE A 84 -0.39 2.05 6.57
C ILE A 84 0.97 1.37 6.41
N PRO A 85 2.09 2.11 6.54
CA PRO A 85 3.42 1.52 6.49
C PRO A 85 3.69 0.73 7.77
N LEU A 86 4.08 -0.53 7.61
CA LEU A 86 4.43 -1.46 8.68
C LEU A 86 5.89 -1.90 8.52
N LEU A 87 6.68 -1.75 9.58
CA LEU A 87 8.02 -2.35 9.62
C LEU A 87 7.89 -3.86 9.78
N ALA A 88 8.29 -4.60 8.75
CA ALA A 88 8.33 -6.07 8.81
C ALA A 88 9.50 -6.53 9.69
N LYS A 89 9.34 -7.70 10.34
CA LYS A 89 10.37 -8.36 11.16
C LYS A 89 11.05 -7.39 12.15
N ALA A 90 10.23 -6.67 12.91
CA ALA A 90 10.71 -5.66 13.86
C ALA A 90 11.61 -6.24 14.97
N ASP A 91 11.54 -7.55 15.20
CA ASP A 91 12.41 -8.32 16.09
C ASP A 91 13.89 -8.32 15.67
N ALA A 92 14.18 -8.01 14.40
CA ALA A 92 15.54 -7.86 13.90
C ALA A 92 16.22 -6.54 14.34
N TYR A 93 15.49 -5.61 14.96
CA TYR A 93 16.00 -4.31 15.37
C TYR A 93 16.20 -4.21 16.87
N THR A 94 17.25 -3.49 17.28
CA THR A 94 17.33 -2.94 18.62
C THR A 94 16.37 -1.76 18.79
N ASN A 95 16.02 -1.41 20.03
CA ASN A 95 15.15 -0.25 20.31
C ASN A 95 15.69 1.07 19.72
N HIS A 96 17.01 1.21 19.66
CA HIS A 96 17.67 2.38 19.08
C HIS A 96 17.47 2.42 17.56
N GLU A 97 17.84 1.34 16.86
CA GLU A 97 17.71 1.26 15.41
C GLU A 97 16.26 1.38 14.95
N LEU A 98 15.31 0.84 15.72
CA LEU A 98 13.88 0.97 15.44
C LEU A 98 13.40 2.42 15.50
N THR A 99 13.92 3.19 16.47
CA THR A 99 13.61 4.62 16.62
C THR A 99 14.21 5.42 15.47
N GLU A 100 15.46 5.15 15.10
CA GLU A 100 16.13 5.79 13.97
C GLU A 100 15.45 5.46 12.64
N MET A 101 15.08 4.18 12.43
CA MET A 101 14.41 3.74 11.20
C MET A 101 13.04 4.39 11.05
N LYS A 102 12.26 4.48 12.13
CA LYS A 102 10.98 5.22 12.12
C LYS A 102 11.18 6.68 11.73
N ARG A 103 12.18 7.35 12.29
CA ARG A 103 12.49 8.74 11.94
C ARG A 103 12.87 8.86 10.47
N GLN A 104 13.74 7.99 9.97
CA GLN A 104 14.15 7.98 8.56
C GLN A 104 12.96 7.76 7.61
N ILE A 105 12.05 6.84 7.93
CA ILE A 105 10.85 6.59 7.13
C ILE A 105 9.97 7.85 7.08
N ILE A 106 9.74 8.49 8.23
CA ILE A 106 8.94 9.73 8.28
C ILE A 106 9.60 10.84 7.43
N ASP A 107 10.91 10.99 7.54
CA ASP A 107 11.68 11.96 6.75
C ASP A 107 11.61 11.62 5.24
N ASP A 108 11.68 10.34 4.85
CA ASP A 108 11.54 9.88 3.47
C ASP A 108 10.15 10.12 2.90
N LEU A 109 9.10 9.83 3.67
CA LEU A 109 7.71 10.06 3.26
C LEU A 109 7.46 11.55 3.02
N ALA A 110 7.92 12.41 3.95
CA ALA A 110 7.81 13.86 3.82
C ALA A 110 8.58 14.39 2.60
N ARG A 111 9.82 13.92 2.36
CA ARG A 111 10.63 14.31 1.20
C ARG A 111 9.98 13.95 -0.13
N ASN A 112 9.26 12.83 -0.19
CA ASN A 112 8.63 12.31 -1.40
C ASN A 112 7.17 12.75 -1.57
N ASN A 113 6.66 13.64 -0.71
CA ASN A 113 5.27 14.11 -0.70
C ASN A 113 4.25 12.96 -0.65
N ILE A 114 4.52 11.96 0.19
CA ILE A 114 3.60 10.85 0.45
C ILE A 114 2.77 11.21 1.70
N LYS A 115 1.44 11.16 1.57
CA LYS A 115 0.48 11.54 2.63
C LYS A 115 0.09 10.38 3.52
#